data_AF-A0A067C6S5-F1
#
_entry.id   AF-A0A067C6S5-F1
#
_cell.length_a   1.000
_cell.length_b   1.000
_cell.length_c   1.000
_cell.angle_alpha   90.00
_cell.angle_beta   90.00
_cell.angle_gamma   90.00
#
_symmetry.space_group_name_H-M   'P 1'
#
loop_
_entity.id
_entity.type
_entity.pdbx_description
1 polymer ?
#
loop_
_entity_poly.entity_id
_entity_poly.type
_entity_poly.pdbx_seq_one_letter_code
_entity_poly.pdbx_strand_id
1 'polypeptide(L)'
;MECFESTSASLAPVLLSWTHTLLAQCALDALSTQLLFRPTCELLNVLVQTQPSAASTLLTEVLPEILQLHTSVFVTSTDYHNDIVEWNTLANVVLDQLFPALPSARQLMTATASSTPSRGLTSRVPPAAWRAFLETLPSLADVASIAAILPALYRLAVVEYDGDVANETFDLFLSHLLDGLRALPWDHPSQLELGHGLVESIRDLLIAAHLQQQALAPDADVFSTLEALVHKLPELAKDRMFKGVKAMLPDLRDATTEAFIALMYCMGRDFWDLQAAFVRDVAMKLADPLVFGDVLFVLRPSLDAKYEPYERLVATTVAMLQKGLQQLHRYSKPMAQRLLGSVGHTVAGAGPFIAPYVADVAETLVDLYGTGSISLQDLFVVALTHLYVASPFTETDLVHGYCDILSTSVLDTKASGLESLAMLLAKDAPWVIRALPAPFWTAFLETCTDALASFPVFEEDVPVIVRQLQLCTQLLPHQSNMDAWNTNVLLPLVVHFHDVVRDEGLIEVQDASKMLLDALQRRCSAD
;
A
#
# COMPACT_ATOMS: atom_id res chain seq x y z
N MET A 1 -6.26 -20.81 -28.25
CA MET A 1 -6.92 -20.10 -27.12
C MET A 1 -8.35 -19.68 -27.50
N GLU A 2 -9.12 -20.55 -28.18
CA GLU A 2 -10.48 -20.23 -28.66
C GLU A 2 -11.44 -21.43 -28.42
N CYS A 3 -11.36 -22.10 -27.27
CA CYS A 3 -12.24 -23.25 -26.95
C CYS A 3 -12.92 -23.20 -25.58
N PHE A 4 -12.80 -22.09 -24.84
CA PHE A 4 -13.62 -21.86 -23.64
C PHE A 4 -14.62 -20.76 -23.94
N GLU A 5 -15.60 -21.07 -24.80
CA GLU A 5 -16.87 -20.35 -24.79
C GLU A 5 -17.43 -20.45 -23.36
N SER A 6 -17.95 -19.33 -22.86
CA SER A 6 -18.55 -19.18 -21.54
C SER A 6 -19.63 -20.26 -21.33
N THR A 7 -19.26 -21.36 -20.68
CA THR A 7 -20.21 -22.37 -20.25
C THR A 7 -20.98 -21.79 -19.07
N SER A 8 -22.27 -21.55 -19.26
CA SER A 8 -23.19 -21.07 -18.22
C SER A 8 -23.49 -22.10 -17.13
N ALA A 9 -22.99 -23.34 -17.27
CA ALA A 9 -23.11 -24.41 -16.30
C ALA A 9 -21.81 -24.55 -15.49
N SER A 10 -21.90 -24.38 -14.17
CA SER A 10 -20.78 -24.61 -13.26
C SER A 10 -20.36 -26.09 -13.31
N LEU A 11 -19.11 -26.36 -13.71
CA LEU A 11 -18.51 -27.71 -13.66
C LEU A 11 -18.12 -28.12 -12.23
N ALA A 12 -18.15 -27.17 -11.29
CA ALA A 12 -17.71 -27.39 -9.92
C ALA A 12 -18.38 -28.60 -9.23
N PRO A 13 -19.71 -28.85 -9.32
CA PRO A 13 -20.32 -29.98 -8.62
C PRO A 13 -19.82 -31.35 -9.09
N VAL A 14 -19.53 -31.49 -10.40
CA VAL A 14 -19.02 -32.73 -10.98
C VAL A 14 -17.55 -32.92 -10.60
N LEU A 15 -16.76 -31.85 -10.71
CA LEU A 15 -15.34 -31.86 -10.37
C LEU A 15 -15.12 -32.15 -8.88
N LEU A 16 -15.92 -31.55 -7.98
CA LEU A 16 -15.82 -31.77 -6.54
C LEU A 16 -16.02 -33.24 -6.15
N SER A 17 -17.08 -33.90 -6.67
CA SER A 17 -17.33 -35.32 -6.40
C SER A 17 -16.17 -36.22 -6.84
N TRP A 18 -15.59 -35.91 -8.00
CA TRP A 18 -14.40 -36.61 -8.51
C TRP A 18 -13.17 -36.34 -7.64
N THR A 19 -12.94 -35.08 -7.25
CA THR A 19 -11.84 -34.66 -6.36
C THR A 19 -11.88 -35.41 -5.03
N HIS A 20 -13.02 -35.48 -4.35
CA HIS A 20 -13.16 -36.23 -3.09
C HIS A 20 -12.76 -37.70 -3.25
N THR A 21 -13.18 -38.33 -4.35
CA THR A 21 -12.84 -39.73 -4.63
C THR A 21 -11.33 -39.91 -4.82
N LEU A 22 -10.67 -38.97 -5.51
CA LEU A 22 -9.24 -39.01 -5.75
C LEU A 22 -8.41 -38.74 -4.50
N LEU A 23 -8.78 -37.75 -3.70
CA LEU A 23 -8.08 -37.45 -2.45
C LEU A 23 -8.19 -38.61 -1.46
N ALA A 24 -9.35 -39.26 -1.39
CA ALA A 24 -9.52 -40.48 -0.61
C ALA A 24 -8.62 -41.64 -1.12
N GLN A 25 -8.40 -41.77 -2.43
CA GLN A 25 -7.45 -42.75 -2.98
C GLN A 25 -5.99 -42.40 -2.65
N CYS A 26 -5.63 -41.11 -2.74
CA CYS A 26 -4.30 -40.63 -2.37
C CYS A 26 -3.96 -40.89 -0.89
N ALA A 27 -4.97 -40.95 -0.01
CA ALA A 27 -4.78 -41.29 1.40
C ALA A 27 -4.43 -42.77 1.63
N LEU A 28 -4.76 -43.64 0.67
CA LEU A 28 -4.64 -45.10 0.81
C LEU A 28 -3.44 -45.69 0.07
N ASP A 29 -2.98 -45.02 -0.99
CA ASP A 29 -2.00 -45.57 -1.93
C ASP A 29 -0.99 -44.51 -2.41
N ALA A 30 0.30 -44.78 -2.17
CA ALA A 30 1.40 -43.88 -2.54
C ALA A 30 1.53 -43.67 -4.05
N LEU A 31 1.21 -44.68 -4.88
CA LEU A 31 1.24 -44.55 -6.33
C LEU A 31 0.16 -43.56 -6.80
N SER A 32 -1.04 -43.65 -6.22
CA SER A 32 -2.14 -42.70 -6.47
C SER A 32 -1.74 -41.27 -6.09
N THR A 33 -1.07 -41.07 -4.95
CA THR A 33 -0.52 -39.76 -4.59
C THR A 33 0.42 -39.22 -5.68
N GLN A 34 1.42 -40.01 -6.06
CA GLN A 34 2.45 -39.60 -7.02
C GLN A 34 1.88 -39.29 -8.42
N LEU A 35 0.80 -39.96 -8.83
CA LEU A 35 0.23 -39.82 -10.17
C LEU A 35 -0.94 -38.84 -10.25
N LEU A 36 -1.73 -38.70 -9.19
CA LEU A 36 -3.04 -38.03 -9.26
C LEU A 36 -3.11 -36.75 -8.42
N PHE A 37 -2.31 -36.61 -7.35
CA PHE A 37 -2.43 -35.46 -6.46
C PHE A 37 -2.07 -34.14 -7.15
N ARG A 38 -0.92 -34.09 -7.82
CA ARG A 38 -0.46 -32.89 -8.54
C ARG A 38 -1.40 -32.48 -9.68
N PRO A 39 -1.80 -33.37 -10.62
CA PRO A 39 -2.77 -33.00 -11.65
C PRO A 39 -4.12 -32.55 -11.08
N THR A 40 -4.53 -33.10 -9.92
CA THR A 40 -5.74 -32.64 -9.24
C THR A 40 -5.57 -31.21 -8.73
N CYS A 41 -4.46 -30.89 -8.07
CA CYS A 41 -4.18 -29.53 -7.61
C CYS A 41 -4.12 -28.53 -8.77
N GLU A 42 -3.45 -28.87 -9.87
CA GLU A 42 -3.39 -28.04 -11.08
C GLU A 42 -4.77 -27.81 -11.70
N LEU A 43 -5.59 -28.86 -11.81
CA LEU A 43 -6.96 -28.74 -12.34
C LEU A 43 -7.83 -27.82 -11.48
N LEU A 44 -7.73 -27.96 -10.15
CA LEU A 44 -8.47 -27.11 -9.21
C LEU A 44 -7.99 -25.66 -9.26
N ASN A 45 -6.70 -25.43 -9.46
CA ASN A 45 -6.14 -24.10 -9.63
C ASN A 45 -6.74 -23.42 -10.88
N VAL A 46 -6.77 -24.12 -12.02
CA VAL A 46 -7.43 -23.63 -13.25
C VAL A 46 -8.93 -23.39 -13.03
N LEU A 47 -9.61 -24.26 -12.27
CA LEU A 47 -11.03 -24.06 -11.94
C LEU A 47 -11.27 -22.76 -11.18
N VAL A 48 -10.45 -22.46 -10.17
CA VAL A 48 -10.58 -21.21 -9.38
C VAL A 48 -10.32 -19.98 -10.25
N GLN A 49 -9.29 -20.01 -11.09
CA GLN A 49 -8.95 -18.90 -11.98
C GLN A 49 -10.02 -18.64 -13.04
N THR A 50 -10.71 -19.69 -13.51
CA THR A 50 -11.79 -19.57 -14.50
C THR A 50 -13.17 -19.33 -13.88
N GLN A 51 -13.39 -19.78 -12.64
CA GLN A 51 -14.63 -19.65 -11.88
C GLN A 51 -14.32 -19.22 -10.43
N PRO A 52 -14.02 -17.93 -10.17
CA PRO A 52 -13.61 -17.45 -8.84
C PRO A 52 -14.59 -17.80 -7.71
N SER A 53 -15.89 -17.91 -8.02
CA SER A 53 -16.93 -18.35 -7.08
C SER A 53 -16.69 -19.74 -6.48
N ALA A 54 -15.90 -20.60 -7.13
CA ALA A 54 -15.55 -21.94 -6.65
C ALA A 54 -14.61 -21.93 -5.44
N ALA A 55 -13.88 -20.83 -5.21
CA ALA A 55 -12.90 -20.73 -4.12
C ALA A 55 -13.54 -21.00 -2.75
N SER A 56 -14.76 -20.50 -2.51
CA SER A 56 -15.45 -20.73 -1.23
C SER A 56 -15.76 -22.21 -1.00
N THR A 57 -16.15 -22.92 -2.05
CA THR A 57 -16.47 -24.36 -1.95
C THR A 57 -15.20 -25.18 -1.77
N LEU A 58 -14.12 -24.84 -2.48
CA LEU A 58 -12.84 -25.52 -2.31
C LEU A 58 -12.25 -25.30 -0.91
N LEU A 59 -12.40 -24.10 -0.35
CA LEU A 59 -12.00 -23.82 1.03
C LEU A 59 -12.71 -24.74 2.04
N THR A 60 -14.01 -24.98 1.88
CA THR A 60 -14.80 -25.74 2.88
C THR A 60 -14.82 -27.24 2.61
N GLU A 61 -14.71 -27.69 1.36
CA GLU A 61 -14.87 -29.11 1.02
C GLU A 61 -13.55 -29.80 0.66
N VAL A 62 -12.62 -29.12 0.01
CA VAL A 62 -11.40 -29.75 -0.52
C VAL A 62 -10.17 -29.47 0.36
N LEU A 63 -10.01 -28.22 0.80
CA LEU A 63 -8.90 -27.81 1.66
C LEU A 63 -8.78 -28.68 2.94
N PRO A 64 -9.88 -29.02 3.65
CA PRO A 64 -9.81 -29.87 4.83
C PRO A 64 -9.23 -31.26 4.56
N GLU A 65 -9.58 -31.87 3.42
CA GLU A 65 -9.08 -33.18 3.03
C GLU A 65 -7.59 -33.13 2.69
N ILE A 66 -7.13 -32.04 2.05
CA ILE A 66 -5.71 -31.87 1.77
C ILE A 66 -4.91 -31.60 3.05
N LEU A 67 -5.43 -30.81 3.99
CA LEU A 67 -4.80 -30.63 5.31
C LEU A 67 -4.69 -31.96 6.07
N GLN A 68 -5.70 -32.82 5.96
CA GLN A 68 -5.64 -34.17 6.51
C GLN A 68 -4.55 -35.03 5.83
N LEU A 69 -4.48 -35.02 4.50
CA LEU A 69 -3.41 -35.70 3.76
C LEU A 69 -2.01 -35.20 4.14
N HIS A 70 -1.86 -33.89 4.32
CA HIS A 70 -0.60 -33.28 4.76
C HIS A 70 -0.18 -33.84 6.12
N THR A 71 -1.09 -33.82 7.09
CA THR A 71 -0.83 -34.24 8.47
C THR A 71 -0.68 -35.75 8.64
N SER A 72 -1.36 -36.58 7.85
CA SER A 72 -1.32 -38.04 8.02
C SER A 72 -0.39 -38.77 7.06
N VAL A 73 -0.14 -38.23 5.86
CA VAL A 73 0.63 -38.89 4.79
C VAL A 73 1.92 -38.12 4.53
N PHE A 74 1.83 -36.85 4.12
CA PHE A 74 2.98 -36.12 3.60
C PHE A 74 4.05 -35.86 4.64
N VAL A 75 3.67 -35.54 5.88
CA VAL A 75 4.63 -35.28 6.98
C VAL A 75 5.57 -36.47 7.25
N THR A 76 5.18 -37.68 6.87
CA THR A 76 5.93 -38.90 7.20
C THR A 76 7.04 -39.24 6.19
N SER A 77 7.13 -38.55 5.05
CA SER A 77 8.11 -38.82 4.01
C SER A 77 8.56 -37.58 3.26
N THR A 78 9.87 -37.50 2.98
CA THR A 78 10.46 -36.48 2.11
C THR A 78 10.11 -36.65 0.62
N ASP A 79 9.55 -37.80 0.23
CA ASP A 79 9.21 -38.10 -1.18
C ASP A 79 8.10 -37.19 -1.73
N TYR A 80 7.30 -36.58 -0.85
CA TYR A 80 6.15 -35.75 -1.20
C TYR A 80 6.47 -34.25 -1.28
N HIS A 81 7.75 -33.87 -1.37
CA HIS A 81 8.15 -32.45 -1.41
C HIS A 81 7.43 -31.68 -2.53
N ASN A 82 7.42 -32.20 -3.76
CA ASN A 82 6.76 -31.55 -4.89
C ASN A 82 5.23 -31.50 -4.71
N ASP A 83 4.63 -32.51 -4.08
CA ASP A 83 3.19 -32.52 -3.79
C ASP A 83 2.82 -31.41 -2.82
N ILE A 84 3.64 -31.16 -1.79
CA ILE A 84 3.46 -30.05 -0.85
C ILE A 84 3.52 -28.70 -1.58
N VAL A 85 4.43 -28.54 -2.55
CA VAL A 85 4.52 -27.32 -3.37
C VAL A 85 3.23 -27.06 -4.16
N GLU A 86 2.67 -28.10 -4.80
CA GLU A 86 1.44 -27.95 -5.59
C GLU A 86 0.24 -27.65 -4.71
N TRP A 87 0.14 -28.31 -3.55
CA TRP A 87 -0.89 -28.00 -2.56
C TRP A 87 -0.79 -26.55 -2.08
N ASN A 88 0.42 -26.07 -1.75
CA ASN A 88 0.63 -24.70 -1.31
C ASN A 88 0.20 -23.72 -2.40
N THR A 89 0.53 -24.01 -3.66
CA THR A 89 0.13 -23.19 -4.81
C THR A 89 -1.39 -23.12 -4.95
N LEU A 90 -2.10 -24.26 -4.83
CA LEU A 90 -3.56 -24.28 -4.83
C LEU A 90 -4.15 -23.48 -3.67
N ALA A 91 -3.65 -23.71 -2.45
CA ALA A 91 -4.12 -23.00 -1.26
C ALA A 91 -3.94 -21.49 -1.42
N ASN A 92 -2.80 -21.03 -1.92
CA ASN A 92 -2.56 -19.62 -2.18
C ASN A 92 -3.59 -19.03 -3.15
N VAL A 93 -3.83 -19.69 -4.29
CA VAL A 93 -4.80 -19.20 -5.28
C VAL A 93 -6.22 -19.17 -4.72
N VAL A 94 -6.63 -20.18 -3.95
CA VAL A 94 -7.94 -20.18 -3.28
C VAL A 94 -8.05 -19.01 -2.31
N LEU A 95 -7.03 -18.77 -1.47
CA LEU A 95 -7.05 -17.73 -0.46
C LEU A 95 -6.97 -16.33 -1.07
N ASP A 96 -6.16 -16.13 -2.11
CA ASP A 96 -6.07 -14.86 -2.85
C ASP A 96 -7.40 -14.46 -3.51
N GLN A 97 -8.23 -15.42 -3.92
CA GLN A 97 -9.58 -15.12 -4.40
C GLN A 97 -10.56 -14.74 -3.26
N LEU A 98 -10.33 -15.24 -2.05
CA LEU A 98 -11.26 -15.07 -0.92
C LEU A 98 -10.93 -13.85 -0.05
N PHE A 99 -9.70 -13.38 -0.11
CA PHE A 99 -9.19 -12.32 0.72
C PHE A 99 -8.78 -11.11 -0.11
N PRO A 100 -9.11 -9.87 0.31
CA PRO A 100 -8.59 -8.69 -0.36
C PRO A 100 -7.05 -8.68 -0.29
N ALA A 101 -6.42 -8.12 -1.32
CA ALA A 101 -4.98 -7.89 -1.31
C ALA A 101 -4.58 -7.05 -0.09
N LEU A 102 -3.46 -7.40 0.54
CA LEU A 102 -2.92 -6.59 1.62
C LEU A 102 -2.41 -5.25 1.05
N PRO A 103 -2.59 -4.13 1.77
CA PRO A 103 -1.96 -2.88 1.39
C PRO A 103 -0.44 -2.98 1.54
N SER A 104 0.30 -2.13 0.85
CA SER A 104 1.75 -1.99 1.12
C SER A 104 1.96 -1.48 2.54
N ALA A 105 3.09 -1.85 3.17
CA ALA A 105 3.44 -1.35 4.49
C ALA A 105 3.50 0.20 4.53
N ARG A 106 3.88 0.83 3.42
CA ARG A 106 3.94 2.30 3.28
C ARG A 106 2.57 2.99 3.32
N GLN A 107 1.48 2.23 3.17
CA GLN A 107 0.11 2.72 3.23
C GLN A 107 -0.54 2.51 4.60
N LEU A 108 0.14 1.86 5.55
CA LEU A 108 -0.43 1.52 6.86
C LEU A 108 -0.86 2.75 7.68
N MET A 109 -0.21 3.90 7.48
CA MET A 109 -0.57 5.15 8.17
C MET A 109 -2.04 5.56 7.92
N THR A 110 -2.56 5.23 6.75
CA THR A 110 -3.94 5.56 6.33
C THR A 110 -4.82 4.32 6.14
N ALA A 111 -4.25 3.12 6.27
CA ALA A 111 -4.99 1.87 6.12
C ALA A 111 -6.01 1.72 7.24
N THR A 112 -7.20 1.23 6.88
CA THR A 112 -8.27 0.92 7.83
C THR A 112 -8.44 -0.59 7.92
N ALA A 113 -8.64 -1.08 9.15
CA ALA A 113 -9.00 -2.47 9.38
C ALA A 113 -10.34 -2.78 8.69
N SER A 114 -10.40 -3.89 7.96
CA SER A 114 -11.63 -4.40 7.38
C SER A 114 -12.00 -5.72 8.03
N SER A 115 -13.25 -5.82 8.49
CA SER A 115 -13.79 -7.07 9.03
C SER A 115 -14.07 -8.05 7.88
N THR A 116 -13.40 -9.20 7.88
CA THR A 116 -13.72 -10.29 6.95
C THR A 116 -14.61 -11.30 7.67
N PRO A 117 -15.78 -11.67 7.12
CA PRO A 117 -16.66 -12.64 7.76
C PRO A 117 -16.07 -14.05 7.70
N SER A 118 -16.41 -14.88 8.70
CA SER A 118 -16.12 -16.32 8.70
C SER A 118 -16.64 -16.99 7.43
N ARG A 119 -15.85 -17.93 6.90
CA ARG A 119 -16.08 -18.70 5.67
C ARG A 119 -16.48 -20.15 5.96
N GLY A 120 -16.46 -20.59 7.22
CA GLY A 120 -17.01 -21.87 7.69
C GLY A 120 -16.04 -23.04 7.68
N LEU A 121 -14.74 -22.79 7.56
CA LEU A 121 -13.69 -23.82 7.61
C LEU A 121 -13.72 -24.60 8.93
N THR A 122 -13.96 -23.91 10.06
CA THR A 122 -13.96 -24.53 11.40
C THR A 122 -14.95 -25.67 11.58
N SER A 123 -16.01 -25.71 10.77
CA SER A 123 -16.98 -26.81 10.78
C SER A 123 -16.40 -28.14 10.29
N ARG A 124 -15.31 -28.10 9.51
CA ARG A 124 -14.63 -29.25 8.91
C ARG A 124 -13.22 -29.44 9.48
N VAL A 125 -12.55 -28.35 9.86
CA VAL A 125 -11.23 -28.35 10.50
C VAL A 125 -11.39 -27.80 11.92
N PRO A 126 -11.66 -28.65 12.93
CA PRO A 126 -11.75 -28.19 14.30
C PRO A 126 -10.38 -27.69 14.81
N PRO A 127 -10.33 -26.85 15.86
CA PRO A 127 -9.07 -26.29 16.39
C PRO A 127 -7.98 -27.33 16.67
N ALA A 128 -8.35 -28.53 17.12
CA ALA A 128 -7.38 -29.61 17.35
C ALA A 128 -6.73 -30.12 16.07
N ALA A 129 -7.47 -30.20 14.97
CA ALA A 129 -6.94 -30.59 13.66
C ALA A 129 -6.04 -29.49 13.08
N TRP A 130 -6.43 -28.21 13.29
CA TRP A 130 -5.58 -27.07 12.91
C TRP A 130 -4.24 -27.09 13.66
N ARG A 131 -4.25 -27.28 14.98
CA ARG A 131 -3.01 -27.38 15.78
C ARG A 131 -2.15 -28.57 15.36
N ALA A 132 -2.75 -29.72 15.07
CA ALA A 132 -2.00 -30.86 14.54
C ALA A 132 -1.32 -30.51 13.21
N PHE A 133 -1.98 -29.73 12.33
CA PHE A 133 -1.34 -29.19 11.13
C PHE A 133 -0.20 -28.23 11.45
N LEU A 134 -0.38 -27.31 12.39
CA LEU A 134 0.68 -26.41 12.84
C LEU A 134 1.92 -27.19 13.31
N GLU A 135 1.74 -28.24 14.13
CA GLU A 135 2.85 -29.08 14.62
C GLU A 135 3.63 -29.79 13.50
N THR A 136 3.02 -29.99 12.32
CA THR A 136 3.72 -30.58 11.16
C THR A 136 4.61 -29.60 10.40
N LEU A 137 4.39 -28.30 10.60
CA LEU A 137 5.24 -27.22 10.08
C LEU A 137 6.35 -26.92 11.11
N PRO A 138 7.67 -27.01 10.79
CA PRO A 138 8.33 -27.21 9.51
C PRO A 138 9.42 -28.30 9.60
N SER A 139 9.02 -29.56 9.77
CA SER A 139 9.97 -30.68 9.74
C SER A 139 10.55 -30.97 8.34
N LEU A 140 10.07 -30.25 7.31
CA LEU A 140 10.44 -30.43 5.90
C LEU A 140 11.38 -29.32 5.43
N ALA A 141 12.47 -29.74 4.78
CA ALA A 141 13.67 -28.97 4.47
C ALA A 141 13.52 -27.86 3.40
N ASP A 142 12.31 -27.48 3.00
CA ASP A 142 12.08 -26.47 1.97
C ASP A 142 11.17 -25.35 2.47
N VAL A 143 11.75 -24.57 3.39
CA VAL A 143 11.21 -23.32 3.97
C VAL A 143 10.62 -22.39 2.89
N ALA A 144 11.17 -22.42 1.68
CA ALA A 144 10.79 -21.55 0.57
C ALA A 144 9.32 -21.68 0.12
N SER A 145 8.83 -22.92 -0.03
CA SER A 145 7.55 -23.16 -0.72
C SER A 145 6.34 -22.93 0.17
N ILE A 146 6.52 -23.05 1.49
CA ILE A 146 5.44 -22.81 2.45
C ILE A 146 5.43 -21.36 2.94
N ALA A 147 6.59 -20.70 3.01
CA ALA A 147 6.70 -19.32 3.50
C ALA A 147 5.70 -18.37 2.83
N ALA A 148 5.59 -18.46 1.50
CA ALA A 148 4.71 -17.59 0.70
C ALA A 148 3.23 -17.69 1.07
N ILE A 149 2.77 -18.82 1.61
CA ILE A 149 1.35 -19.04 1.92
C ILE A 149 1.01 -18.81 3.40
N LEU A 150 2.01 -18.73 4.27
CA LEU A 150 1.79 -18.54 5.72
C LEU A 150 0.97 -17.28 6.04
N PRO A 151 1.21 -16.11 5.41
CA PRO A 151 0.38 -14.93 5.65
C PRO A 151 -1.10 -15.17 5.32
N ALA A 152 -1.39 -15.86 4.21
CA ALA A 152 -2.75 -16.16 3.79
C ALA A 152 -3.43 -17.16 4.73
N LEU A 153 -2.71 -18.20 5.16
CA LEU A 153 -3.19 -19.17 6.16
C LEU A 153 -3.43 -18.51 7.52
N TYR A 154 -2.59 -17.57 7.93
CA TYR A 154 -2.81 -16.81 9.16
C TYR A 154 -4.07 -15.95 9.07
N ARG A 155 -4.30 -15.24 7.96
CA ARG A 155 -5.55 -14.48 7.75
C ARG A 155 -6.79 -15.35 7.81
N LEU A 156 -6.70 -16.57 7.27
CA LEU A 156 -7.75 -17.57 7.43
C LEU A 156 -7.95 -17.94 8.89
N ALA A 157 -6.87 -18.21 9.63
CA ALA A 157 -6.95 -18.57 11.03
C ALA A 157 -7.60 -17.48 11.90
N VAL A 158 -7.28 -16.21 11.67
CA VAL A 158 -7.86 -15.08 12.41
C VAL A 158 -9.38 -14.96 12.21
N VAL A 159 -9.86 -15.28 11.00
CA VAL A 159 -11.28 -15.16 10.64
C VAL A 159 -12.10 -16.38 11.06
N GLU A 160 -11.45 -17.55 11.19
CA GLU A 160 -12.08 -18.82 11.48
C GLU A 160 -12.05 -19.19 12.95
N TYR A 161 -10.93 -18.99 13.64
CA TYR A 161 -10.72 -19.47 15.00
C TYR A 161 -10.77 -18.35 16.04
N ASP A 162 -10.74 -18.74 17.32
CA ASP A 162 -10.59 -17.80 18.42
C ASP A 162 -9.18 -17.16 18.46
N GLY A 163 -9.03 -16.16 19.33
CA GLY A 163 -7.76 -15.43 19.49
C GLY A 163 -6.59 -16.32 19.91
N ASP A 164 -6.83 -17.38 20.70
CA ASP A 164 -5.75 -18.23 21.20
C ASP A 164 -5.13 -19.06 20.05
N VAL A 165 -5.96 -19.69 19.21
CA VAL A 165 -5.49 -20.43 18.03
C VAL A 165 -4.82 -19.51 17.01
N ALA A 166 -5.38 -18.31 16.80
CA ALA A 166 -4.82 -17.33 15.88
C ALA A 166 -3.44 -16.84 16.34
N ASN A 167 -3.28 -16.53 17.63
CA ASN A 167 -2.00 -16.10 18.21
C ASN A 167 -0.94 -17.22 18.11
N GLU A 168 -1.31 -18.45 18.46
CA GLU A 168 -0.43 -19.63 18.31
C GLU A 168 0.03 -19.82 16.85
N THR A 169 -0.89 -19.63 15.90
CA THR A 169 -0.60 -19.68 14.46
C THR A 169 0.41 -18.59 14.07
N PHE A 170 0.20 -17.36 14.53
CA PHE A 170 1.09 -16.23 14.26
C PHE A 170 2.50 -16.49 14.79
N ASP A 171 2.62 -16.87 16.06
CA ASP A 171 3.91 -17.06 16.73
C ASP A 171 4.73 -18.15 16.03
N LEU A 172 4.09 -19.28 15.68
CA LEU A 172 4.75 -20.38 14.99
C LEU A 172 5.20 -19.99 13.58
N PHE A 173 4.33 -19.35 12.80
CA PHE A 173 4.65 -18.92 11.43
C PHE A 173 5.76 -17.89 11.42
N LEU A 174 5.70 -16.91 12.32
CA LEU A 174 6.73 -15.89 12.45
C LEU A 174 8.07 -16.50 12.85
N SER A 175 8.10 -17.36 13.89
CA SER A 175 9.32 -18.06 14.29
C SER A 175 9.93 -18.85 13.12
N HIS A 176 9.10 -19.55 12.35
CA HIS A 176 9.58 -20.31 11.21
C HIS A 176 10.23 -19.44 10.13
N LEU A 177 9.58 -18.33 9.77
CA LEU A 177 10.11 -17.39 8.78
C LEU A 177 11.43 -16.77 9.24
N LEU A 178 11.54 -16.41 10.53
CA LEU A 178 12.77 -15.88 11.11
C LEU A 178 13.91 -16.90 11.09
N ASP A 179 13.63 -18.14 11.50
CA ASP A 179 14.64 -19.20 11.51
C ASP A 179 15.10 -19.55 10.09
N GLY A 180 14.18 -19.57 9.13
CA GLY A 180 14.47 -19.69 7.71
C GLY A 180 15.43 -18.61 7.20
N LEU A 181 15.15 -17.35 7.54
CA LEU A 181 15.98 -16.21 7.13
C LEU A 181 17.37 -16.23 7.79
N ARG A 182 17.45 -16.61 9.09
CA ARG A 182 18.71 -16.76 9.84
C ARG A 182 19.57 -17.90 9.31
N ALA A 183 18.94 -18.98 8.85
CA ALA A 183 19.63 -20.17 8.34
C ALA A 183 20.21 -19.99 6.93
N LEU A 184 19.89 -18.90 6.22
CA LEU A 184 20.44 -18.66 4.89
C LEU A 184 21.97 -18.48 4.95
N PRO A 185 22.75 -19.30 4.22
CA PRO A 185 24.21 -19.25 4.27
C PRO A 185 24.79 -18.09 3.44
N TRP A 186 24.04 -17.53 2.50
CA TRP A 186 24.44 -16.45 1.58
C TRP A 186 25.67 -16.77 0.72
N ASP A 187 25.77 -18.01 0.26
CA ASP A 187 26.86 -18.56 -0.56
C ASP A 187 26.42 -18.99 -1.98
N HIS A 188 25.17 -18.68 -2.37
CA HIS A 188 24.67 -18.91 -3.73
C HIS A 188 23.65 -17.85 -4.18
N PRO A 189 23.65 -17.41 -5.47
CA PRO A 189 22.69 -16.42 -6.00
C PRO A 189 21.21 -16.73 -5.76
N SER A 190 20.79 -17.99 -5.82
CA SER A 190 19.39 -18.40 -5.58
C SER A 190 18.89 -18.07 -4.17
N GLN A 191 19.80 -17.86 -3.21
CA GLN A 191 19.42 -17.52 -1.84
C GLN A 191 18.96 -16.07 -1.71
N LEU A 192 19.25 -15.19 -2.68
CA LEU A 192 18.66 -13.85 -2.72
C LEU A 192 17.15 -13.91 -2.97
N GLU A 193 16.71 -14.77 -3.88
CA GLU A 193 15.29 -14.97 -4.17
C GLU A 193 14.57 -15.58 -2.98
N LEU A 194 15.18 -16.59 -2.35
CA LEU A 194 14.66 -17.19 -1.12
C LEU A 194 14.59 -16.17 0.03
N GLY A 195 15.67 -15.43 0.26
CA GLY A 195 15.69 -14.37 1.28
C GLY A 195 14.67 -13.28 1.03
N HIS A 196 14.43 -12.93 -0.24
CA HIS A 196 13.37 -12.00 -0.64
C HIS A 196 12.00 -12.55 -0.25
N GLY A 197 11.64 -13.75 -0.70
CA GLY A 197 10.34 -14.37 -0.38
C GLY A 197 10.09 -14.51 1.12
N LEU A 198 11.13 -14.83 1.91
CA LEU A 198 11.03 -14.89 3.37
C LEU A 198 10.73 -13.52 3.99
N VAL A 199 11.43 -12.47 3.56
CA VAL A 199 11.20 -11.11 4.05
C VAL A 199 9.82 -10.58 3.66
N GLU A 200 9.35 -10.89 2.45
CA GLU A 200 7.99 -10.56 2.02
C GLU A 200 6.94 -11.28 2.86
N SER A 201 7.17 -12.55 3.17
CA SER A 201 6.28 -13.33 4.02
C SER A 201 6.24 -12.78 5.46
N ILE A 202 7.39 -12.36 6.00
CA ILE A 202 7.46 -11.68 7.31
C ILE A 202 6.67 -10.37 7.26
N ARG A 203 6.90 -9.54 6.24
CA ARG A 203 6.17 -8.28 6.01
C ARG A 203 4.67 -8.53 5.99
N ASP A 204 4.20 -9.46 5.16
CA ASP A 204 2.78 -9.69 4.93
C ASP A 204 2.08 -10.30 6.15
N LEU A 205 2.77 -11.18 6.89
CA LEU A 205 2.29 -11.73 8.16
C LEU A 205 2.11 -10.62 9.21
N LEU A 206 3.07 -9.70 9.33
CA LEU A 206 2.99 -8.54 10.21
C LEU A 206 1.86 -7.58 9.79
N ILE A 207 1.74 -7.27 8.50
CA ILE A 207 0.64 -6.43 8.00
C ILE A 207 -0.72 -7.06 8.33
N ALA A 208 -0.87 -8.36 8.09
CA ALA A 208 -2.09 -9.09 8.41
C ALA A 208 -2.41 -9.03 9.91
N ALA A 209 -1.41 -9.20 10.79
CA ALA A 209 -1.58 -9.13 12.22
C ALA A 209 -2.03 -7.75 12.69
N HIS A 210 -1.37 -6.69 12.19
CA HIS A 210 -1.74 -5.31 12.50
C HIS A 210 -3.18 -4.97 12.07
N LEU A 211 -3.56 -5.29 10.83
CA LEU A 211 -4.87 -4.94 10.27
C LEU A 211 -6.03 -5.68 10.93
N GLN A 212 -5.77 -6.84 11.55
CA GLN A 212 -6.79 -7.59 12.28
C GLN A 212 -6.88 -7.22 13.76
N GLN A 213 -6.10 -6.23 14.23
CA GLN A 213 -6.14 -5.67 15.59
C GLN A 213 -6.00 -6.70 16.72
N GLN A 214 -5.40 -7.85 16.46
CA GLN A 214 -4.95 -8.70 17.55
C GLN A 214 -3.77 -7.99 18.22
N ALA A 215 -3.85 -7.78 19.54
CA ALA A 215 -2.77 -7.20 20.33
C ALA A 215 -1.62 -8.22 20.40
N LEU A 216 -0.87 -8.29 19.31
CA LEU A 216 0.31 -9.13 19.16
C LEU A 216 1.53 -8.25 19.37
N ALA A 217 2.36 -8.63 20.34
CA ALA A 217 3.66 -8.02 20.57
C ALA A 217 4.71 -8.94 19.95
N PRO A 218 5.02 -8.80 18.64
CA PRO A 218 6.11 -9.58 18.06
C PRO A 218 7.39 -9.33 18.85
N ASP A 219 8.14 -10.39 19.13
CA ASP A 219 9.35 -10.34 19.93
C ASP A 219 10.44 -9.47 19.25
N ALA A 220 11.34 -8.90 20.06
CA ALA A 220 12.54 -8.18 19.63
C ALA A 220 13.43 -9.01 18.67
N ASP A 221 13.24 -10.32 18.66
CA ASP A 221 13.85 -11.26 17.73
C ASP A 221 13.56 -10.96 16.25
N VAL A 222 12.38 -10.40 15.93
CA VAL A 222 12.09 -9.94 14.55
C VAL A 222 13.02 -8.79 14.18
N PHE A 223 13.15 -7.80 15.07
CA PHE A 223 13.99 -6.64 14.86
C PHE A 223 15.45 -7.05 14.63
N SER A 224 16.00 -7.89 15.51
CA SER A 224 17.41 -8.32 15.42
C SER A 224 17.69 -9.12 14.13
N THR A 225 16.74 -9.92 13.66
CA THR A 225 16.86 -10.69 12.42
C THR A 225 16.88 -9.78 11.19
N LEU A 226 15.94 -8.83 11.11
CA LEU A 226 15.89 -7.86 10.01
C LEU A 226 17.10 -6.91 10.06
N GLU A 227 17.57 -6.53 11.25
CA GLU A 227 18.77 -5.72 11.44
C GLU A 227 20.01 -6.43 10.90
N ALA A 228 20.18 -7.72 11.21
CA ALA A 228 21.27 -8.53 10.69
C ALA A 228 21.26 -8.56 9.16
N LEU A 229 20.08 -8.68 8.54
CA LEU A 229 19.94 -8.62 7.08
C LEU A 229 20.38 -7.26 6.52
N VAL A 230 19.96 -6.15 7.13
CA VAL A 230 20.37 -4.80 6.70
C VAL A 230 21.90 -4.63 6.73
N HIS A 231 22.57 -5.21 7.72
CA HIS A 231 24.02 -5.23 7.78
C HIS A 231 24.66 -6.15 6.73
N LYS A 232 23.97 -7.22 6.34
CA LYS A 232 24.43 -8.18 5.33
C LYS A 232 24.35 -7.62 3.91
N LEU A 233 23.31 -6.84 3.57
CA LEU A 233 23.08 -6.35 2.21
C LEU A 233 24.29 -5.65 1.56
N PRO A 234 25.03 -4.74 2.24
CA PRO A 234 26.24 -4.14 1.69
C PRO A 234 27.38 -5.14 1.44
N GLU A 235 27.46 -6.23 2.20
CA GLU A 235 28.44 -7.30 1.98
C GLU A 235 28.10 -8.05 0.69
N LEU A 236 26.84 -8.45 0.53
CA LEU A 236 26.34 -9.13 -0.68
C LEU A 236 26.54 -8.25 -1.93
N ALA A 237 26.31 -6.95 -1.80
CA ALA A 237 26.52 -5.99 -2.88
C ALA A 237 27.99 -5.89 -3.35
N LYS A 238 28.96 -6.17 -2.47
CA LYS A 238 30.40 -6.12 -2.79
C LYS A 238 30.92 -7.44 -3.33
N ASP A 239 30.29 -8.55 -2.96
CA ASP A 239 30.69 -9.88 -3.40
C ASP A 239 30.54 -10.03 -4.94
N ARG A 240 31.51 -10.72 -5.54
CA ARG A 240 31.54 -11.02 -6.97
C ARG A 240 30.58 -12.14 -7.35
N MET A 241 30.27 -13.04 -6.41
CA MET A 241 29.33 -14.15 -6.63
C MET A 241 27.95 -13.65 -7.04
N PHE A 242 27.47 -12.59 -6.40
CA PHE A 242 26.14 -12.03 -6.67
C PHE A 242 26.12 -11.08 -7.87
N LYS A 243 27.22 -10.89 -8.62
CA LYS A 243 27.31 -9.93 -9.73
C LYS A 243 26.18 -10.08 -10.76
N GLY A 244 25.76 -11.31 -11.07
CA GLY A 244 24.68 -11.59 -12.03
C GLY A 244 23.27 -11.25 -11.52
N VAL A 245 23.09 -11.10 -10.21
CA VAL A 245 21.80 -10.90 -9.53
C VAL A 245 21.78 -9.63 -8.67
N LYS A 246 22.78 -8.75 -8.78
CA LYS A 246 22.85 -7.49 -8.00
C LYS A 246 21.63 -6.60 -8.17
N ALA A 247 20.94 -6.72 -9.30
CA ALA A 247 19.71 -5.99 -9.58
C ALA A 247 18.57 -6.32 -8.59
N MET A 248 18.61 -7.47 -7.90
CA MET A 248 17.61 -7.87 -6.90
C MET A 248 17.87 -7.28 -5.50
N LEU A 249 19.07 -6.76 -5.22
CA LEU A 249 19.41 -6.22 -3.90
C LEU A 249 18.60 -4.97 -3.51
N PRO A 250 18.30 -4.03 -4.43
CA PRO A 250 17.37 -2.94 -4.17
C PRO A 250 15.98 -3.45 -3.75
N ASP A 251 15.45 -4.48 -4.41
CA ASP A 251 14.13 -5.03 -4.11
C ASP A 251 14.11 -5.69 -2.73
N LEU A 252 15.14 -6.49 -2.41
CA LEU A 252 15.31 -7.06 -1.07
C LEU A 252 15.42 -6.00 0.02
N ARG A 253 16.14 -4.89 -0.25
CA ARG A 253 16.21 -3.76 0.69
C ARG A 253 14.85 -3.07 0.85
N ASP A 254 14.11 -2.89 -0.23
CA ASP A 254 12.80 -2.24 -0.20
C ASP A 254 11.78 -3.15 0.54
N ALA A 255 11.81 -4.47 0.32
CA ALA A 255 11.03 -5.45 1.09
C ALA A 255 11.42 -5.46 2.58
N THR A 256 12.72 -5.39 2.90
CA THR A 256 13.23 -5.28 4.28
C THR A 256 12.75 -3.99 4.94
N THR A 257 12.70 -2.88 4.19
CA THR A 257 12.17 -1.59 4.67
C THR A 257 10.69 -1.72 5.01
N GLU A 258 9.90 -2.34 4.14
CA GLU A 258 8.48 -2.59 4.41
C GLU A 258 8.25 -3.55 5.59
N ALA A 259 9.09 -4.56 5.77
CA ALA A 259 9.03 -5.44 6.94
C ALA A 259 9.29 -4.68 8.25
N PHE A 260 10.25 -3.75 8.27
CA PHE A 260 10.47 -2.87 9.42
C PHE A 260 9.27 -1.96 9.70
N ILE A 261 8.67 -1.37 8.65
CA ILE A 261 7.46 -0.55 8.80
C ILE A 261 6.33 -1.41 9.40
N ALA A 262 6.06 -2.59 8.83
CA ALA A 262 5.03 -3.50 9.34
C ALA A 262 5.28 -3.91 10.80
N LEU A 263 6.55 -4.15 11.18
CA LEU A 263 6.95 -4.43 12.55
C LEU A 263 6.63 -3.26 13.49
N MET A 264 6.95 -2.03 13.10
CA MET A 264 6.62 -0.83 13.90
C MET A 264 5.11 -0.74 14.17
N TYR A 265 4.28 -0.92 13.13
CA TYR A 265 2.83 -0.88 13.28
C TYR A 265 2.27 -2.03 14.13
N CYS A 266 2.88 -3.23 14.06
CA CYS A 266 2.52 -4.33 14.97
C CYS A 266 2.86 -4.01 16.42
N MET A 267 4.10 -3.58 16.70
CA MET A 267 4.56 -3.28 18.05
C MET A 267 3.88 -2.05 18.66
N GLY A 268 3.42 -1.12 17.82
CA GLY A 268 2.81 0.12 18.29
C GLY A 268 3.76 0.89 19.22
N ARG A 269 3.29 1.20 20.42
CA ARG A 269 4.05 1.97 21.42
C ARG A 269 5.26 1.21 21.96
N ASP A 270 5.26 -0.12 21.95
CA ASP A 270 6.36 -0.92 22.46
C ASP A 270 7.61 -0.78 21.59
N PHE A 271 7.47 -0.25 20.37
CA PHE A 271 8.59 0.12 19.53
C PHE A 271 9.48 1.23 20.13
N TRP A 272 9.04 1.95 21.17
CA TRP A 272 9.87 2.92 21.90
C TRP A 272 11.17 2.28 22.42
N ASP A 273 11.14 1.01 22.81
CA ASP A 273 12.31 0.30 23.35
C ASP A 273 13.39 0.05 22.29
N LEU A 274 13.00 0.02 21.01
CA LEU A 274 13.89 -0.24 19.87
C LEU A 274 14.21 1.02 19.06
N GLN A 275 13.46 2.12 19.26
CA GLN A 275 13.55 3.35 18.47
C GLN A 275 14.98 3.88 18.32
N ALA A 276 15.74 3.95 19.41
CA ALA A 276 17.09 4.50 19.39
C ALA A 276 18.08 3.62 18.60
N ALA A 277 17.95 2.29 18.72
CA ALA A 277 18.74 1.34 17.94
C ALA A 277 18.37 1.42 16.45
N PHE A 278 17.06 1.46 16.15
CA PHE A 278 16.56 1.60 14.79
C PHE A 278 17.15 2.82 14.07
N VAL A 279 17.08 4.01 14.68
CA VAL A 279 17.59 5.24 14.05
C VAL A 279 19.11 5.19 13.85
N ARG A 280 19.84 4.66 14.83
CA ARG A 280 21.32 4.61 14.79
C ARG A 280 21.84 3.58 13.79
N ASP A 281 21.28 2.37 13.82
CA ASP A 281 21.88 1.20 13.19
C ASP A 281 21.18 0.77 11.90
N VAL A 282 19.89 1.13 11.72
CA VAL A 282 19.06 0.63 10.61
C VAL A 282 18.65 1.73 9.63
N ALA A 283 17.96 2.77 10.10
CA ALA A 283 17.24 3.74 9.25
C ALA A 283 18.11 4.34 8.13
N MET A 284 19.34 4.73 8.45
CA MET A 284 20.26 5.32 7.48
C MET A 284 20.76 4.32 6.42
N LYS A 285 20.81 3.01 6.74
CA LYS A 285 21.24 1.95 5.81
C LYS A 285 20.12 1.52 4.86
N LEU A 286 18.86 1.64 5.28
CA LEU A 286 17.70 1.41 4.41
C LEU A 286 17.66 2.41 3.25
N ALA A 287 18.17 3.62 3.47
CA ALA A 287 18.16 4.70 2.48
C ALA A 287 16.72 4.99 1.97
N ASP A 288 15.75 4.95 2.89
CA ASP A 288 14.37 5.32 2.65
C ASP A 288 13.94 6.36 3.69
N PRO A 289 13.90 7.66 3.36
CA PRO A 289 13.55 8.71 4.32
C PRO A 289 12.07 8.66 4.74
N LEU A 290 11.20 7.94 4.02
CA LEU A 290 9.79 7.80 4.39
C LEU A 290 9.63 7.10 5.74
N VAL A 291 10.51 6.16 6.09
CA VAL A 291 10.39 5.37 7.32
C VAL A 291 10.31 6.23 8.59
N PHE A 292 10.89 7.43 8.58
CA PHE A 292 10.84 8.32 9.74
C PHE A 292 9.43 8.85 10.02
N GLY A 293 8.59 9.05 9.00
CA GLY A 293 7.20 9.43 9.22
C GLY A 293 6.39 8.31 9.88
N ASP A 294 6.64 7.05 9.52
CA ASP A 294 6.02 5.89 10.19
C ASP A 294 6.46 5.76 11.65
N VAL A 295 7.76 5.91 11.92
CA VAL A 295 8.28 5.95 13.31
C VAL A 295 7.57 7.02 14.12
N LEU A 296 7.41 8.23 13.58
CA LEU A 296 6.70 9.31 14.25
C LEU A 296 5.23 8.98 14.47
N PHE A 297 4.55 8.41 13.47
CA PHE A 297 3.14 8.06 13.57
C PHE A 297 2.90 7.03 14.67
N VAL A 298 3.64 5.93 14.65
CA VAL A 298 3.51 4.79 15.56
C VAL A 298 3.80 5.20 17.01
N LEU A 299 4.82 6.03 17.22
CA LEU A 299 5.26 6.44 18.56
C LEU A 299 4.54 7.68 19.10
N ARG A 300 3.62 8.26 18.32
CA ARG A 300 2.94 9.50 18.69
C ARG A 300 2.15 9.31 20.00
N PRO A 301 2.36 10.19 21.00
CA PRO A 301 1.50 10.18 22.18
C PRO A 301 0.07 10.57 21.82
N SER A 302 -0.89 10.21 22.68
CA SER A 302 -2.24 10.79 22.60
C SER A 302 -2.16 12.31 22.72
N LEU A 303 -3.01 13.02 21.98
CA LEU A 303 -2.98 14.48 21.77
C LEU A 303 -2.86 15.33 23.05
N ASP A 304 -3.31 14.83 24.20
CA ASP A 304 -3.33 15.55 25.48
C ASP A 304 -2.05 15.37 26.33
N ALA A 305 -1.11 14.54 25.89
CA ALA A 305 0.12 14.25 26.64
C ALA A 305 1.32 14.99 26.02
N LYS A 306 1.80 16.03 26.68
CA LYS A 306 3.15 16.57 26.39
C LYS A 306 4.16 15.48 26.74
N TYR A 307 4.92 15.03 25.74
CA TYR A 307 5.91 13.98 25.90
C TYR A 307 7.23 14.44 25.29
N GLU A 308 8.07 15.04 26.14
CA GLU A 308 9.39 15.58 25.78
C GLU A 308 10.28 14.62 24.96
N PRO A 309 10.30 13.29 25.23
CA PRO A 309 11.03 12.36 24.38
C PRO A 309 10.53 12.33 22.93
N TYR A 310 9.21 12.43 22.71
CA TYR A 310 8.64 12.47 21.36
C TYR A 310 8.90 13.82 20.67
N GLU A 311 8.80 14.93 21.39
CA GLU A 311 9.14 16.25 20.82
C GLU A 311 10.61 16.29 20.35
N ARG A 312 11.54 15.71 21.12
CA ARG A 312 12.94 15.55 20.70
C ARG A 312 13.09 14.64 19.49
N LEU A 313 12.29 13.57 19.40
CA LEU A 313 12.29 12.68 18.25
C LEU A 313 11.85 13.43 16.98
N VAL A 314 10.75 14.20 17.04
CA VAL A 314 10.28 15.06 15.95
C VAL A 314 11.37 16.05 15.54
N ALA A 315 11.96 16.77 16.51
CA ALA A 315 13.05 17.71 16.25
C ALA A 315 14.23 17.07 15.50
N THR A 316 14.62 15.87 15.92
CA THR A 316 15.73 15.11 15.33
C THR A 316 15.38 14.67 13.90
N THR A 317 14.18 14.14 13.69
CA THR A 317 13.70 13.75 12.36
C THR A 317 13.65 14.94 11.40
N VAL A 318 13.12 16.08 11.85
CA VAL A 318 13.07 17.29 11.02
C VAL A 318 14.47 17.81 10.70
N ALA A 319 15.39 17.82 11.65
CA ALA A 319 16.77 18.23 11.40
C ALA A 319 17.46 17.33 10.35
N MET A 320 17.21 16.01 10.39
CA MET A 320 17.70 15.09 9.36
C MET A 320 17.06 15.35 7.99
N LEU A 321 15.74 15.60 7.96
CA LEU A 321 15.00 15.95 6.74
C LEU A 321 15.55 17.23 6.11
N GLN A 322 15.70 18.32 6.87
CA GLN A 322 16.25 19.59 6.40
C GLN A 322 17.65 19.42 5.83
N LYS A 323 18.53 18.69 6.53
CA LYS A 323 19.87 18.39 6.05
C LYS A 323 19.86 17.60 4.73
N GLY A 324 18.92 16.66 4.58
CA GLY A 324 18.69 15.96 3.32
C GLY A 324 18.24 16.90 2.21
N LEU A 325 17.22 17.73 2.47
CA LEU A 325 16.66 18.68 1.49
C LEU A 325 17.73 19.66 0.99
N GLN A 326 18.58 20.20 1.86
CA GLN A 326 19.69 21.07 1.47
C GLN A 326 20.71 20.39 0.53
N GLN A 327 20.72 19.05 0.49
CA GLN A 327 21.59 18.25 -0.37
C GLN A 327 20.85 17.64 -1.56
N LEU A 328 19.60 18.05 -1.83
CA LEU A 328 18.74 17.44 -2.85
C LEU A 328 19.43 17.30 -4.22
N HIS A 329 20.17 18.33 -4.64
CA HIS A 329 20.91 18.36 -5.91
C HIS A 329 22.03 17.30 -6.03
N ARG A 330 22.46 16.70 -4.91
CA ARG A 330 23.51 15.66 -4.87
C ARG A 330 22.95 14.25 -4.97
N TYR A 331 21.65 14.08 -4.74
CA TYR A 331 21.02 12.78 -4.74
C TYR A 331 20.59 12.36 -6.15
N SER A 332 20.47 11.05 -6.35
CA SER A 332 19.84 10.52 -7.56
C SER A 332 18.38 10.94 -7.61
N LYS A 333 17.80 11.02 -8.83
CA LYS A 333 16.39 11.40 -9.00
C LYS A 333 15.43 10.58 -8.10
N PRO A 334 15.51 9.23 -8.04
CA PRO A 334 14.61 8.46 -7.16
C PRO A 334 14.75 8.81 -5.68
N MET A 335 15.99 9.03 -5.20
CA MET A 335 16.22 9.43 -3.81
C MET A 335 15.70 10.83 -3.52
N ALA A 336 15.90 11.78 -4.44
CA ALA A 336 15.36 13.14 -4.34
C ALA A 336 13.82 13.13 -4.30
N GLN A 337 13.18 12.27 -5.10
CA GLN A 337 11.72 12.07 -5.06
C GLN A 337 11.26 11.52 -3.71
N ARG A 338 11.91 10.46 -3.19
CA ARG A 338 11.60 9.91 -1.85
C ARG A 338 11.79 10.95 -0.75
N LEU A 339 12.84 11.76 -0.82
CA LEU A 339 13.11 12.81 0.16
C LEU A 339 12.06 13.92 0.15
N LEU A 340 11.64 14.40 -1.02
CA LEU A 340 10.52 15.35 -1.12
C LEU A 340 9.20 14.72 -0.64
N GLY A 341 8.92 13.48 -1.03
CA GLY A 341 7.76 12.72 -0.56
C GLY A 341 7.75 12.54 0.97
N SER A 342 8.93 12.40 1.59
CA SER A 342 9.04 12.25 3.04
C SER A 342 8.62 13.49 3.83
N VAL A 343 8.52 14.67 3.20
CA VAL A 343 7.97 15.88 3.87
C VAL A 343 6.52 15.64 4.26
N GLY A 344 5.67 15.24 3.31
CA GLY A 344 4.25 14.95 3.58
C GLY A 344 4.07 13.82 4.58
N HIS A 345 4.88 12.77 4.44
CA HIS A 345 4.84 11.61 5.35
C HIS A 345 5.29 11.96 6.77
N THR A 346 6.32 12.81 6.91
CA THR A 346 6.78 13.34 8.21
C THR A 346 5.74 14.25 8.84
N VAL A 347 5.06 15.09 8.04
CA VAL A 347 3.94 15.92 8.51
C VAL A 347 2.81 15.04 9.04
N ALA A 348 2.36 14.08 8.23
CA ALA A 348 1.30 13.15 8.60
C ALA A 348 1.67 12.35 9.85
N GLY A 349 2.94 11.90 9.96
CA GLY A 349 3.50 11.14 11.06
C GLY A 349 3.80 11.92 12.34
N ALA A 350 4.16 13.19 12.26
CA ALA A 350 4.36 14.06 13.42
C ALA A 350 3.01 14.54 13.99
N GLY A 351 2.00 14.74 13.13
CA GLY A 351 0.74 15.35 13.52
C GLY A 351 0.94 16.79 14.02
N PRO A 352 0.22 17.24 15.07
CA PRO A 352 0.32 18.62 15.57
C PRO A 352 1.73 19.04 16.02
N PHE A 353 2.59 18.07 16.36
CA PHE A 353 3.96 18.33 16.82
C PHE A 353 4.89 18.86 15.73
N ILE A 354 4.49 18.83 14.45
CA ILE A 354 5.27 19.41 13.35
C ILE A 354 5.23 20.94 13.34
N ALA A 355 4.19 21.54 13.93
CA ALA A 355 3.88 22.96 13.78
C ALA A 355 5.07 23.92 14.02
N PRO A 356 5.93 23.71 15.05
CA PRO A 356 7.08 24.61 15.29
C PRO A 356 8.12 24.63 14.17
N TYR A 357 8.13 23.63 13.29
CA TYR A 357 9.16 23.46 12.26
C TYR A 357 8.65 23.74 10.84
N VAL A 358 7.35 23.99 10.69
CA VAL A 358 6.71 24.07 9.37
C VAL A 358 7.28 25.22 8.53
N ALA A 359 7.51 26.39 9.14
CA ALA A 359 8.07 27.56 8.45
C ALA A 359 9.48 27.27 7.91
N ASP A 360 10.41 26.84 8.78
CA ASP A 360 11.80 26.57 8.41
C ASP A 360 11.95 25.53 7.28
N VAL A 361 11.11 24.47 7.31
CA VAL A 361 11.12 23.45 6.24
C VAL A 361 10.54 24.03 4.95
N ALA A 362 9.47 24.82 5.04
CA ALA A 362 8.85 25.43 3.87
C ALA A 362 9.76 26.47 3.20
N GLU A 363 10.46 27.31 3.96
CA GLU A 363 11.47 28.24 3.44
C GLU A 363 12.56 27.51 2.66
N THR A 364 13.09 26.41 3.24
CA THR A 364 14.08 25.58 2.56
C THR A 364 13.57 25.06 1.22
N LEU A 365 12.29 24.66 1.14
CA LEU A 365 11.69 24.16 -0.09
C LEU A 365 11.47 25.28 -1.13
N VAL A 366 11.02 26.46 -0.70
CA VAL A 366 10.87 27.63 -1.58
C VAL A 366 12.22 28.05 -2.16
N ASP A 367 13.26 28.14 -1.33
CA ASP A 367 14.62 28.51 -1.77
C ASP A 367 15.23 27.51 -2.75
N LEU A 368 14.92 26.22 -2.58
CA LEU A 368 15.41 25.15 -3.44
C LEU A 368 14.60 25.00 -4.73
N TYR A 369 13.40 25.57 -4.81
CA TYR A 369 12.55 25.46 -5.99
C TYR A 369 13.27 26.02 -7.22
N GLY A 370 13.26 25.25 -8.32
CA GLY A 370 13.94 25.62 -9.57
C GLY A 370 15.46 25.37 -9.61
N THR A 371 16.10 24.99 -8.50
CA THR A 371 17.54 24.67 -8.48
C THR A 371 17.89 23.25 -8.96
N GLY A 372 16.87 22.40 -9.16
CA GLY A 372 17.01 20.98 -9.51
C GLY A 372 16.36 20.58 -10.84
N SER A 373 16.15 19.28 -11.01
CA SER A 373 15.47 18.74 -12.19
C SER A 373 14.02 19.24 -12.25
N ILE A 374 13.57 19.65 -13.45
CA ILE A 374 12.18 20.03 -13.73
C ILE A 374 11.20 18.92 -13.28
N SER A 375 11.61 17.66 -13.40
CA SER A 375 10.79 16.51 -12.99
C SER A 375 10.56 16.37 -11.47
N LEU A 376 11.14 17.25 -10.65
CA LEU A 376 10.90 17.31 -9.21
C LEU A 376 9.97 18.46 -8.80
N GLN A 377 9.71 19.43 -9.67
CA GLN A 377 8.97 20.66 -9.32
C GLN A 377 7.60 20.37 -8.70
N ASP A 378 6.90 19.39 -9.24
CA ASP A 378 5.58 18.93 -8.77
C ASP A 378 5.61 18.42 -7.32
N LEU A 379 6.73 17.85 -6.89
CA LEU A 379 6.85 17.36 -5.53
C LEU A 379 7.08 18.49 -4.52
N PHE A 380 7.59 19.65 -4.96
CA PHE A 380 7.70 20.82 -4.09
C PHE A 380 6.32 21.38 -3.75
N VAL A 381 5.42 21.52 -4.73
CA VAL A 381 4.07 22.03 -4.46
C VAL A 381 3.30 21.10 -3.52
N VAL A 382 3.42 19.78 -3.70
CA VAL A 382 2.80 18.79 -2.80
C VAL A 382 3.36 18.88 -1.39
N ALA A 383 4.69 18.95 -1.25
CA ALA A 383 5.36 19.06 0.05
C ALA A 383 4.98 20.35 0.80
N LEU A 384 4.99 21.50 0.12
CA LEU A 384 4.59 22.79 0.67
C LEU A 384 3.10 22.80 1.07
N THR A 385 2.25 22.16 0.28
CA THR A 385 0.81 22.07 0.58
C THR A 385 0.56 21.25 1.84
N HIS A 386 1.23 20.10 2.01
CA HIS A 386 1.11 19.32 3.24
C HIS A 386 1.57 20.11 4.48
N LEU A 387 2.67 20.86 4.36
CA LEU A 387 3.16 21.75 5.41
C LEU A 387 2.13 22.82 5.77
N TYR A 388 1.58 23.52 4.78
CA TYR A 388 0.56 24.54 4.98
C TYR A 388 -0.70 23.99 5.65
N VAL A 389 -1.20 22.84 5.19
CA VAL A 389 -2.41 22.20 5.74
C VAL A 389 -2.23 21.80 7.20
N ALA A 390 -1.02 21.40 7.58
CA ALA A 390 -0.67 21.07 8.96
C ALA A 390 -0.55 22.31 9.84
N SER A 391 0.13 23.36 9.38
CA SER A 391 0.23 24.65 10.06
C SER A 391 0.37 25.79 9.04
N PRO A 392 -0.64 26.67 8.89
CA PRO A 392 -0.60 27.76 7.93
C PRO A 392 0.62 28.68 8.10
N PHE A 393 1.19 29.11 6.98
CA PHE A 393 2.32 30.04 6.97
C PHE A 393 1.86 31.45 7.39
N THR A 394 2.69 32.13 8.18
CA THR A 394 2.40 33.51 8.64
C THR A 394 3.33 34.55 8.03
N GLU A 395 4.50 34.12 7.54
CA GLU A 395 5.50 35.00 6.97
C GLU A 395 5.16 35.39 5.52
N THR A 396 5.20 36.69 5.24
CA THR A 396 4.72 37.24 3.97
C THR A 396 5.53 36.74 2.77
N ASP A 397 6.85 36.69 2.88
CA ASP A 397 7.72 36.25 1.78
C ASP A 397 7.55 34.75 1.49
N LEU A 398 7.40 33.93 2.54
CA LEU A 398 7.11 32.51 2.41
C LEU A 398 5.75 32.25 1.73
N VAL A 399 4.71 33.00 2.13
CA VAL A 399 3.38 32.90 1.50
C VAL A 399 3.46 33.24 0.02
N HIS A 400 4.12 34.34 -0.35
CA HIS A 400 4.29 34.71 -1.75
C HIS A 400 5.05 33.64 -2.54
N GLY A 401 6.19 33.16 -2.03
CA GLY A 401 6.98 32.13 -2.69
C GLY A 401 6.19 30.82 -2.90
N TYR A 402 5.43 30.39 -1.90
CA TYR A 402 4.55 29.23 -2.05
C TYR A 402 3.43 29.46 -3.07
N CYS A 403 2.76 30.62 -3.01
CA CYS A 403 1.69 30.96 -3.95
C CYS A 403 2.18 31.04 -5.40
N ASP A 404 3.40 31.51 -5.64
CA ASP A 404 4.00 31.54 -6.98
C ASP A 404 4.25 30.12 -7.51
N ILE A 405 4.78 29.23 -6.66
CA ILE A 405 5.00 27.81 -7.00
C ILE A 405 3.67 27.11 -7.30
N LEU A 406 2.67 27.28 -6.43
CA LEU A 406 1.34 26.73 -6.62
C LEU A 406 0.69 27.24 -7.91
N SER A 407 0.73 28.56 -8.12
CA SER A 407 0.15 29.19 -9.31
C SER A 407 0.74 28.63 -10.59
N THR A 408 2.07 28.53 -10.66
CA THR A 408 2.78 27.94 -11.80
C THR A 408 2.32 26.50 -12.03
N SER A 409 2.31 25.67 -10.98
CA SER A 409 1.93 24.27 -11.11
C SER A 409 0.48 24.06 -11.53
N VAL A 410 -0.45 24.92 -11.10
CA VAL A 410 -1.87 24.84 -11.45
C VAL A 410 -2.10 25.30 -12.89
N LEU A 411 -1.49 26.42 -13.30
CA LEU A 411 -1.65 26.97 -14.64
C LEU A 411 -0.97 26.13 -15.72
N ASP A 412 0.10 25.39 -15.37
CA ASP A 412 0.70 24.35 -16.20
C ASP A 412 -0.15 23.04 -16.25
N THR A 413 -1.39 23.09 -15.74
CA THR A 413 -2.38 21.98 -15.69
C THR A 413 -1.86 20.67 -15.11
N LYS A 414 -0.87 20.75 -14.21
CA LYS A 414 -0.30 19.57 -13.56
C LYS A 414 -1.26 19.00 -12.53
N ALA A 415 -1.48 17.68 -12.57
CA ALA A 415 -2.38 16.98 -11.64
C ALA A 415 -2.05 17.28 -10.17
N SER A 416 -0.75 17.29 -9.82
CA SER A 416 -0.23 17.61 -8.48
C SER A 416 -0.59 19.03 -8.00
N GLY A 417 -0.54 20.02 -8.90
CA GLY A 417 -0.93 21.40 -8.62
C GLY A 417 -2.43 21.53 -8.39
N LEU A 418 -3.24 20.91 -9.25
CA LEU A 418 -4.70 20.91 -9.14
C LEU A 418 -5.18 20.21 -7.86
N GLU A 419 -4.55 19.10 -7.49
CA GLU A 419 -4.82 18.39 -6.23
C GLU A 419 -4.43 19.22 -5.01
N SER A 420 -3.29 19.91 -5.08
CA SER A 420 -2.84 20.83 -4.03
C SER A 420 -3.83 21.97 -3.84
N LEU A 421 -4.31 22.59 -4.93
CA LEU A 421 -5.32 23.64 -4.88
C LEU A 421 -6.65 23.14 -4.28
N ALA A 422 -7.09 21.95 -4.67
CA ALA A 422 -8.32 21.34 -4.14
C ALA A 422 -8.20 21.09 -2.63
N MET A 423 -7.05 20.61 -2.17
CA MET A 423 -6.78 20.40 -0.74
C MET A 423 -6.82 21.72 0.04
N LEU A 424 -6.25 22.79 -0.52
CA LEU A 424 -6.26 24.12 0.10
C LEU A 424 -7.67 24.73 0.16
N LEU A 425 -8.45 24.63 -0.92
CA LEU A 425 -9.83 25.14 -0.95
C LEU A 425 -10.71 24.41 0.08
N ALA A 426 -10.54 23.10 0.21
CA ALA A 426 -11.22 22.32 1.24
C ALA A 426 -10.81 22.71 2.67
N LYS A 427 -9.56 23.18 2.85
CA LYS A 427 -9.02 23.61 4.15
C LYS A 427 -9.45 25.03 4.54
N ASP A 428 -9.24 26.01 3.66
CA ASP A 428 -9.53 27.44 3.89
C ASP A 428 -9.69 28.21 2.57
N ALA A 429 -10.80 27.99 1.86
CA ALA A 429 -11.10 28.69 0.62
C ALA A 429 -11.02 30.24 0.71
N PRO A 430 -11.54 30.91 1.77
CA PRO A 430 -11.39 32.35 1.92
C PRO A 430 -9.94 32.85 1.93
N TRP A 431 -9.02 32.09 2.54
CA TRP A 431 -7.60 32.42 2.47
C TRP A 431 -7.04 32.26 1.06
N VAL A 432 -7.29 31.12 0.41
CA VAL A 432 -6.76 30.82 -0.94
C VAL A 432 -7.14 31.91 -1.94
N ILE A 433 -8.40 32.34 -1.91
CA ILE A 433 -8.94 33.35 -2.82
C ILE A 433 -8.27 34.72 -2.61
N ARG A 434 -7.89 35.05 -1.38
CA ARG A 434 -7.16 36.29 -1.08
C ARG A 434 -5.66 36.18 -1.37
N ALA A 435 -5.08 35.00 -1.17
CA ALA A 435 -3.65 34.77 -1.32
C ALA A 435 -3.22 34.71 -2.79
N LEU A 436 -4.06 34.13 -3.66
CA LEU A 436 -3.81 34.05 -5.09
C LEU A 436 -4.32 35.30 -5.82
N PRO A 437 -3.51 35.89 -6.72
CA PRO A 437 -3.84 37.19 -7.32
C PRO A 437 -4.96 37.05 -8.37
N ALA A 438 -5.73 38.12 -8.61
CA ALA A 438 -6.83 38.10 -9.58
C ALA A 438 -6.44 37.59 -11.00
N PRO A 439 -5.27 37.95 -11.57
CA PRO A 439 -4.82 37.40 -12.86
C PRO A 439 -4.68 35.88 -12.88
N PHE A 440 -4.31 35.25 -11.75
CA PHE A 440 -4.25 33.79 -11.65
C PHE A 440 -5.64 33.18 -11.84
N TRP A 441 -6.67 33.71 -11.18
CA TRP A 441 -8.03 33.18 -11.28
C TRP A 441 -8.61 33.33 -12.69
N THR A 442 -8.33 34.45 -13.37
CA THR A 442 -8.70 34.62 -14.77
C THR A 442 -8.04 33.57 -15.65
N ALA A 443 -6.72 33.40 -15.54
CA ALA A 443 -5.98 32.39 -16.32
C ALA A 443 -6.45 30.96 -16.00
N PHE A 444 -6.71 30.64 -14.73
CA PHE A 444 -7.20 29.32 -14.33
C PHE A 444 -8.58 29.02 -14.96
N LEU A 445 -9.50 29.99 -14.93
CA LEU A 445 -10.80 29.83 -15.58
C LEU A 445 -10.68 29.66 -17.09
N GLU A 446 -9.73 30.37 -17.73
CA GLU A 446 -9.40 30.18 -19.15
C GLU A 446 -8.94 28.73 -19.41
N THR A 447 -8.01 28.18 -18.60
CA THR A 447 -7.60 26.78 -18.74
C THR A 447 -8.75 25.79 -18.58
N CYS A 448 -9.71 26.08 -17.70
CA CYS A 448 -10.90 25.25 -17.53
C CYS A 448 -11.83 25.35 -18.74
N THR A 449 -12.04 26.55 -19.29
CA THR A 449 -12.88 26.72 -20.48
C THR A 449 -12.25 26.10 -21.72
N ASP A 450 -10.93 26.14 -21.85
CA ASP A 450 -10.20 25.49 -22.95
C ASP A 450 -10.37 23.97 -22.88
N ALA A 451 -10.25 23.37 -21.69
CA ALA A 451 -10.48 21.94 -21.46
C ALA A 451 -11.92 21.51 -21.77
N LEU A 452 -12.91 22.35 -21.45
CA LEU A 452 -14.32 22.09 -21.79
C LEU A 452 -14.64 22.30 -23.28
N ALA A 453 -13.77 22.98 -24.01
CA ALA A 453 -13.86 23.16 -25.45
C ALA A 453 -13.02 22.14 -26.24
N SER A 454 -12.10 21.44 -25.60
CA SER A 454 -11.23 20.46 -26.24
C SER A 454 -11.98 19.14 -26.49
N PHE A 455 -12.21 18.83 -27.76
CA PHE A 455 -12.71 17.53 -28.21
C PHE A 455 -11.93 17.01 -29.41
N PRO A 456 -11.72 15.68 -29.53
CA PRO A 456 -12.14 14.63 -28.59
C PRO A 456 -11.35 14.67 -27.26
N VAL A 457 -11.93 14.12 -26.19
CA VAL A 457 -11.24 13.96 -24.89
C VAL A 457 -10.39 12.69 -24.93
N PHE A 458 -9.10 12.82 -24.63
CA PHE A 458 -8.22 11.65 -24.53
C PHE A 458 -8.26 11.06 -23.12
N GLU A 459 -8.10 9.74 -23.01
CA GLU A 459 -8.12 9.01 -21.73
C GLU A 459 -7.07 9.55 -20.73
N GLU A 460 -5.91 9.97 -21.23
CA GLU A 460 -4.83 10.58 -20.45
C GLU A 460 -5.19 11.93 -19.81
N ASP A 461 -6.16 12.65 -20.37
CA ASP A 461 -6.61 13.96 -19.88
C ASP A 461 -7.77 13.86 -18.89
N VAL A 462 -8.44 12.71 -18.80
CA VAL A 462 -9.62 12.49 -17.94
C VAL A 462 -9.36 12.90 -16.48
N PRO A 463 -8.27 12.50 -15.81
CA PRO A 463 -8.03 12.87 -14.42
C PRO A 463 -7.90 14.39 -14.21
N VAL A 464 -7.26 15.08 -15.16
CA VAL A 464 -7.04 16.53 -15.12
C VAL A 464 -8.37 17.27 -15.30
N ILE A 465 -9.16 16.88 -16.30
CA ILE A 465 -10.48 17.47 -16.59
C ILE A 465 -11.44 17.28 -15.42
N VAL A 466 -11.50 16.06 -14.86
CA VAL A 466 -12.31 15.77 -13.67
C VAL A 466 -11.93 16.69 -12.52
N ARG A 467 -10.63 16.90 -12.29
CA ARG A 467 -10.16 17.78 -11.22
C ARG A 467 -10.48 19.25 -11.47
N GLN A 468 -10.35 19.74 -12.71
CA GLN A 468 -10.74 21.10 -13.07
C GLN A 468 -12.25 21.34 -12.86
N LEU A 469 -13.10 20.40 -13.28
CA LEU A 469 -14.55 20.44 -13.04
C LEU A 469 -14.90 20.48 -11.55
N GLN A 470 -14.24 19.65 -10.74
CA GLN A 470 -14.39 19.65 -9.28
C GLN A 470 -13.96 20.98 -8.67
N LEU A 471 -12.82 21.55 -9.10
CA LEU A 471 -12.34 22.85 -8.64
C LEU A 471 -13.30 23.99 -9.02
N CYS A 472 -13.80 24.02 -10.25
CA CYS A 472 -14.86 24.95 -10.67
C CYS A 472 -16.07 24.86 -9.74
N THR A 473 -16.49 23.63 -9.40
CA THR A 473 -17.64 23.40 -8.50
C THR A 473 -17.36 23.92 -7.09
N GLN A 474 -16.16 23.70 -6.55
CA GLN A 474 -15.75 24.19 -5.22
C GLN A 474 -15.61 25.71 -5.18
N LEU A 475 -15.21 26.34 -6.28
CA LEU A 475 -15.03 27.79 -6.35
C LEU A 475 -16.36 28.55 -6.45
N LEU A 476 -17.40 27.94 -7.04
CA LEU A 476 -18.70 28.59 -7.25
C LEU A 476 -19.20 29.36 -6.02
N PRO A 477 -19.34 28.77 -4.81
CA PRO A 477 -19.86 29.47 -3.64
C PRO A 477 -19.11 30.75 -3.26
N HIS A 478 -17.87 30.92 -3.72
CA HIS A 478 -17.00 32.04 -3.37
C HIS A 478 -16.86 33.09 -4.47
N GLN A 479 -17.45 32.85 -5.64
CA GLN A 479 -17.42 33.82 -6.74
C GLN A 479 -18.37 34.99 -6.45
N SER A 480 -17.82 36.21 -6.39
CA SER A 480 -18.59 37.46 -6.33
C SER A 480 -18.56 38.18 -7.68
N ASN A 481 -19.70 38.72 -8.13
CA ASN A 481 -19.83 39.49 -9.38
C ASN A 481 -19.55 38.69 -10.67
N MET A 482 -19.76 37.38 -10.63
CA MET A 482 -19.53 36.48 -11.77
C MET A 482 -20.82 35.93 -12.38
N ASP A 483 -22.00 36.34 -11.92
CA ASP A 483 -23.27 35.70 -12.31
C ASP A 483 -23.55 35.82 -13.81
N ALA A 484 -23.18 36.96 -14.41
CA ALA A 484 -23.26 37.14 -15.86
C ALA A 484 -22.32 36.19 -16.62
N TRP A 485 -21.10 35.94 -16.14
CA TRP A 485 -20.18 35.00 -16.78
C TRP A 485 -20.62 33.55 -16.56
N ASN A 486 -21.05 33.20 -15.34
CA ASN A 486 -21.58 31.87 -15.01
C ASN A 486 -22.80 31.52 -15.88
N THR A 487 -23.73 32.45 -16.05
CA THR A 487 -24.98 32.23 -16.80
C THR A 487 -24.75 32.24 -18.31
N ASN A 488 -23.94 33.16 -18.83
CA ASN A 488 -23.82 33.37 -20.28
C ASN A 488 -22.64 32.64 -20.92
N VAL A 489 -21.65 32.18 -20.14
CA VAL A 489 -20.42 31.53 -20.64
C VAL A 489 -20.29 30.12 -20.10
N LEU A 490 -20.12 29.96 -18.77
CA LEU A 490 -19.79 28.66 -18.18
C LEU A 490 -20.94 27.66 -18.29
N LEU A 491 -22.17 28.07 -17.97
CA LEU A 491 -23.33 27.18 -18.01
C LEU A 491 -23.58 26.59 -19.43
N PRO A 492 -23.64 27.37 -20.52
CA PRO A 492 -23.77 26.82 -21.86
C PRO A 492 -22.63 25.86 -22.25
N LEU A 493 -21.40 26.19 -21.85
CA LEU A 493 -20.23 25.37 -22.13
C LEU A 493 -20.30 24.01 -21.42
N VAL A 494 -20.63 24.00 -20.13
CA VAL A 494 -20.77 22.77 -19.33
C VAL A 494 -21.94 21.92 -19.81
N VAL A 495 -23.07 22.53 -20.21
CA VAL A 495 -24.20 21.79 -20.82
C VAL A 495 -23.75 21.06 -22.08
N HIS A 496 -23.11 21.77 -23.00
CA HIS A 496 -22.63 21.17 -24.24
C HIS A 496 -21.62 20.06 -23.98
N PHE A 497 -20.62 20.33 -23.13
CA PHE A 497 -19.59 19.38 -22.75
C PHE A 497 -20.19 18.12 -22.11
N HIS A 498 -21.14 18.26 -21.17
CA HIS A 498 -21.82 17.15 -20.51
C HIS A 498 -22.57 16.24 -21.50
N ASP A 499 -23.26 16.83 -22.47
CA ASP A 499 -23.97 16.05 -23.50
C ASP A 499 -22.99 15.24 -24.36
N VAL A 500 -21.85 15.83 -24.77
CA VAL A 500 -20.85 15.13 -25.59
C VAL A 500 -20.18 13.99 -24.81
N VAL A 501 -19.74 14.22 -23.57
CA VAL A 501 -19.06 13.16 -22.78
C VAL A 501 -20.01 12.02 -22.39
N ARG A 502 -21.31 12.30 -22.22
CA ARG A 502 -22.33 11.27 -22.04
C ARG A 502 -22.43 10.39 -23.28
N ASP A 503 -22.46 11.00 -24.46
CA ASP A 503 -22.60 10.27 -25.72
C ASP A 503 -21.34 9.44 -26.04
N GLU A 504 -20.16 9.84 -25.56
CA GLU A 504 -18.89 9.08 -25.63
C GLU A 504 -18.73 8.01 -24.53
N GLY A 505 -19.56 8.02 -23.48
CA GLY A 505 -19.49 7.03 -22.40
C GLY A 505 -18.38 7.25 -21.37
N LEU A 506 -17.88 8.49 -21.23
CA LEU A 506 -16.84 8.85 -20.24
C LEU A 506 -17.47 9.10 -18.86
N ILE A 507 -17.69 8.02 -18.10
CA ILE A 507 -18.49 8.05 -16.85
C ILE A 507 -17.95 9.04 -15.82
N GLU A 508 -16.64 9.04 -15.54
CA GLU A 508 -16.04 9.90 -14.50
C GLU A 508 -16.17 11.39 -14.82
N VAL A 509 -15.98 11.74 -16.10
CA VAL A 509 -16.12 13.11 -16.61
C VAL A 509 -17.58 13.53 -16.63
N GLN A 510 -18.48 12.61 -16.99
CA GLN A 510 -19.92 12.83 -16.96
C GLN A 510 -20.40 13.15 -15.54
N ASP A 511 -19.95 12.40 -14.53
CA ASP A 511 -20.32 12.61 -13.14
C ASP A 511 -19.80 13.96 -12.62
N ALA A 512 -18.53 14.28 -12.89
CA ALA A 512 -17.94 15.56 -12.49
C ALA A 512 -18.62 16.77 -13.18
N SER A 513 -18.92 16.67 -14.48
CA SER A 513 -19.61 17.73 -15.23
C SER A 513 -21.05 17.91 -14.76
N LYS A 514 -21.74 16.82 -14.41
CA LYS A 514 -23.08 16.87 -13.83
C LYS A 514 -23.10 17.58 -12.48
N MET A 515 -22.14 17.29 -11.60
CA MET A 515 -22.03 18.00 -10.32
C MET A 515 -21.89 19.51 -10.49
N LEU A 516 -21.05 19.95 -11.44
CA LEU A 516 -20.88 21.36 -11.77
C LEU A 516 -22.17 21.97 -12.36
N LEU A 517 -22.82 21.26 -13.27
CA LEU A 517 -24.08 21.68 -13.90
C LEU A 517 -25.18 21.90 -12.86
N ASP A 518 -25.38 20.93 -11.97
CA ASP A 518 -26.37 21.01 -10.90
C ASP A 518 -26.08 22.16 -9.93
N ALA A 519 -24.80 22.47 -9.69
CA ALA A 519 -24.39 23.61 -8.86
C ALA A 519 -24.68 24.95 -9.56
N LEU A 520 -24.38 25.08 -10.86
CA LEU A 520 -24.66 26.27 -11.66
C LEU A 520 -26.16 26.55 -11.75
N GLN A 521 -26.96 25.54 -12.05
CA GLN A 521 -28.42 25.67 -12.18
C GLN A 521 -29.06 26.12 -10.86
N ARG A 522 -28.64 25.55 -9.72
CA ARG A 522 -29.11 25.96 -8.40
C ARG A 522 -28.82 27.43 -8.12
N ARG A 523 -27.64 27.91 -8.51
CA ARG A 523 -27.26 29.31 -8.35
C ARG A 523 -28.09 30.24 -9.22
N CYS A 524 -28.27 29.92 -10.51
CA CYS A 524 -29.11 30.70 -11.42
C CYS A 524 -30.60 30.72 -11.04
N SER A 525 -31.05 29.78 -10.20
CA SER A 525 -32.44 29.69 -9.71
C SER A 525 -32.66 30.38 -8.35
N ALA A 526 -31.59 30.81 -7.68
CA ALA A 526 -31.65 31.41 -6.34
C ALA A 526 -31.70 32.96 -6.36
N ASP A 527 -31.53 33.56 -7.55
CA ASP A 527 -31.87 34.95 -7.88
C ASP A 527 -33.25 35.03 -8.54
#